data_AF-A0A945WI25-F1
#
_entry.id   AF-A0A945WI25-F1
#
_cell.length_a   1.000
_cell.length_b   1.000
_cell.length_c   1.000
_cell.angle_alpha   90.00
_cell.angle_beta   90.00
_cell.angle_gamma   90.00
#
_symmetry.space_group_name_H-M   'P 1'
#
loop_
_entity.id
_entity.type
_entity.pdbx_description
1 polymer ?
#
loop_
_entity_poly.entity_id
_entity_poly.type
_entity_poly.pdbx_seq_one_letter_code
_entity_poly.pdbx_strand_id
1 'polypeptide(L)'
;MKSTILTIISVIAISAMSFAQSSANQSAPADTELGLSYDMYEVVLEWDEWKQTPTAQNAWIGNYIEEFDVPTSGQNGLGRKETWFNWMSHHQAAMDEYLVRRSAAQGQ
;
A
#
# COMPACT_ATOMS: atom_id res chain seq x y z
N MET A 1 12.62 -26.02 -53.36
CA MET A 1 11.22 -25.58 -53.44
C MET A 1 10.35 -26.51 -52.60
N LYS A 2 9.38 -25.95 -51.86
CA LYS A 2 8.32 -26.61 -51.06
C LYS A 2 8.81 -27.10 -49.68
N SER A 3 8.71 -26.27 -48.63
CA SER A 3 7.58 -26.21 -47.66
C SER A 3 7.37 -27.58 -46.98
N THR A 4 7.54 -27.73 -45.67
CA THR A 4 6.45 -27.40 -44.72
C THR A 4 6.96 -26.99 -43.33
N ILE A 5 6.44 -25.84 -42.89
CA ILE A 5 6.32 -25.41 -41.49
C ILE A 5 5.26 -26.31 -40.81
N LEU A 6 5.54 -26.79 -39.59
CA LEU A 6 4.50 -27.32 -38.69
C LEU A 6 4.67 -26.65 -37.33
N THR A 7 3.93 -25.55 -37.19
CA THR A 7 3.75 -24.74 -35.99
C THR A 7 3.12 -25.58 -34.88
N ILE A 8 3.79 -25.72 -33.75
CA ILE A 8 3.22 -26.30 -32.53
C ILE A 8 2.36 -25.21 -31.88
N ILE A 9 1.03 -25.35 -31.99
CA ILE A 9 0.06 -24.50 -31.30
C ILE A 9 -0.07 -25.04 -29.87
N SER A 10 0.57 -24.40 -28.90
CA SER A 10 0.27 -24.63 -27.48
C SER A 10 -1.08 -24.01 -27.14
N VAL A 11 -2.08 -24.87 -26.92
CA VAL A 11 -3.37 -24.50 -26.36
C VAL A 11 -3.19 -24.34 -24.85
N ILE A 12 -3.02 -23.11 -24.38
CA ILE A 12 -3.08 -22.79 -22.94
C ILE A 12 -4.56 -22.73 -22.58
N ALA A 13 -5.06 -23.80 -21.95
CA ALA A 13 -6.36 -23.80 -21.32
C ALA A 13 -6.30 -22.93 -20.06
N ILE A 14 -6.69 -21.66 -20.17
CA ILE A 14 -6.86 -20.78 -19.00
C ILE A 14 -8.21 -21.13 -18.37
N SER A 15 -8.16 -21.92 -17.31
CA SER A 15 -9.29 -22.17 -16.42
C SER A 15 -9.60 -20.86 -15.68
N ALA A 16 -10.62 -20.13 -16.13
CA ALA A 16 -11.18 -19.03 -15.37
C ALA A 16 -11.93 -19.61 -14.15
N MET A 17 -11.18 -19.88 -13.07
CA MET A 17 -11.78 -20.05 -11.75
C MET A 17 -12.23 -18.66 -11.30
N SER A 18 -13.52 -18.39 -11.43
CA SER A 18 -14.15 -17.23 -10.82
C SER A 18 -14.04 -17.38 -9.31
N PHE A 19 -12.99 -16.82 -8.73
CA PHE A 19 -12.94 -16.59 -7.29
C PHE A 19 -14.07 -15.61 -6.97
N ALA A 20 -15.11 -16.13 -6.35
CA ALA A 20 -16.04 -15.32 -5.58
C ALA A 20 -15.22 -14.62 -4.48
N GLN A 21 -14.76 -13.41 -4.75
CA GLN A 21 -14.48 -12.47 -3.67
C GLN A 21 -15.84 -12.10 -3.10
N SER A 22 -16.26 -12.86 -2.10
CA SER A 22 -17.17 -12.35 -1.10
C SER A 22 -16.56 -11.04 -0.63
N SER A 23 -17.19 -9.93 -0.99
CA SER A 23 -17.08 -8.68 -0.25
C SER A 23 -17.63 -8.96 1.14
N ALA A 24 -16.84 -9.65 1.95
CA ALA A 24 -17.01 -9.65 3.38
C ALA A 24 -16.86 -8.18 3.75
N ASN A 25 -17.97 -7.60 4.21
CA ASN A 25 -18.00 -6.46 5.09
C ASN A 25 -16.90 -6.65 6.14
N GLN A 26 -15.69 -6.20 5.83
CA GLN A 26 -14.79 -5.71 6.85
C GLN A 26 -15.40 -4.37 7.22
N SER A 27 -16.36 -4.43 8.15
CA SER A 27 -16.69 -3.26 8.95
C SER A 27 -15.37 -2.74 9.46
N ALA A 28 -14.92 -1.61 8.91
CA ALA A 28 -13.83 -0.87 9.49
C ALA A 28 -14.12 -0.73 10.99
N PRO A 29 -13.15 -0.98 11.89
CA PRO A 29 -13.37 -0.78 13.31
C PRO A 29 -13.95 0.62 13.53
N ALA A 30 -15.01 0.69 14.34
CA ALA A 30 -15.87 1.85 14.54
C ALA A 30 -15.21 3.01 15.31
N ASP A 31 -13.92 3.24 15.10
CA ASP A 31 -13.08 4.25 15.75
C ASP A 31 -12.49 5.27 14.76
N THR A 32 -13.03 5.37 13.54
CA THR A 32 -12.62 6.36 12.53
C THR A 32 -13.51 7.61 12.53
N GLU A 33 -13.50 8.37 13.62
CA GLU A 33 -13.78 9.81 13.54
C GLU A 33 -12.81 10.59 14.43
N LEU A 34 -11.50 10.42 14.19
CA LEU A 34 -10.46 11.30 14.77
C LEU A 34 -10.47 12.72 14.15
N GLY A 35 -11.46 13.08 13.34
CA GLY A 35 -11.51 14.39 12.65
C GLY A 35 -10.30 14.63 11.74
N LEU A 36 -9.62 13.57 11.31
CA LEU A 36 -8.46 13.66 10.44
C LEU A 36 -8.90 14.01 9.02
N SER A 37 -8.10 14.80 8.32
CA SER A 37 -8.31 15.17 6.92
C SER A 37 -8.03 14.02 5.93
N TYR A 38 -7.60 12.85 6.43
CA TYR A 38 -7.14 11.72 5.63
C TYR A 38 -7.51 10.38 6.28
N ASP A 39 -7.60 9.33 5.45
CA ASP A 39 -7.80 7.96 5.91
C ASP A 39 -6.45 7.32 6.29
N MET A 40 -6.27 7.04 7.59
CA MET A 40 -5.07 6.39 8.11
C MET A 40 -4.87 4.98 7.54
N TYR A 41 -5.96 4.26 7.24
CA TYR A 41 -5.88 2.92 6.67
C TYR A 41 -5.27 2.95 5.27
N GLU A 42 -5.65 3.93 4.44
CA GLU A 42 -5.05 4.11 3.12
C GLU A 42 -3.54 4.40 3.22
N VAL A 43 -3.12 5.27 4.14
CA VAL A 43 -1.70 5.58 4.36
C VAL A 43 -0.94 4.34 4.80
N VAL A 44 -1.49 3.54 5.71
CA VAL A 44 -0.86 2.28 6.15
C VAL A 44 -0.71 1.30 5.00
N LEU A 45 -1.70 1.18 4.10
CA LEU A 45 -1.59 0.33 2.92
C LEU A 45 -0.49 0.81 1.98
N GLU A 46 -0.39 2.12 1.75
CA GLU A 46 0.64 2.71 0.91
C GLU A 46 2.05 2.49 1.48
N TRP A 47 2.23 2.68 2.79
CA TRP A 47 3.51 2.41 3.46
C TRP A 47 3.85 0.92 3.48
N ASP A 48 2.85 0.05 3.60
CA ASP A 48 3.07 -1.39 3.54
C ASP A 48 3.46 -1.83 2.13
N GLU A 49 2.84 -1.26 1.10
CA GLU A 49 3.19 -1.48 -0.30
C GLU A 49 4.63 -1.02 -0.57
N TRP A 50 5.00 0.20 -0.16
CA TRP A 50 6.38 0.68 -0.26
C TRP A 50 7.35 -0.28 0.43
N LYS A 51 7.03 -0.75 1.64
CA LYS A 51 7.92 -1.62 2.39
C LYS A 51 8.10 -3.00 1.74
N GLN A 52 7.04 -3.53 1.12
CA GLN A 52 7.06 -4.84 0.48
C GLN A 52 7.66 -4.80 -0.93
N THR A 53 7.32 -3.75 -1.70
CA THR A 53 7.71 -3.57 -3.09
C THR A 53 8.17 -2.13 -3.33
N PRO A 54 9.39 -1.76 -2.92
CA PRO A 54 9.94 -0.45 -3.21
C PRO A 54 10.08 -0.24 -4.72
N THR A 55 9.61 0.90 -5.22
CA THR A 55 9.72 1.32 -6.62
C THR A 55 10.31 2.74 -6.69
N ALA A 56 10.74 3.17 -7.87
CA ALA A 56 11.18 4.55 -8.05
C ALA A 56 10.05 5.57 -7.79
N GLN A 57 8.79 5.20 -8.06
CA GLN A 57 7.62 6.07 -7.89
C GLN A 57 7.25 6.29 -6.42
N ASN A 58 7.51 5.31 -5.56
CA ASN A 58 7.23 5.39 -4.12
C ASN A 58 8.49 5.59 -3.25
N ALA A 59 9.67 5.78 -3.84
CA ALA A 59 10.93 5.95 -3.12
C ALA A 59 10.91 7.12 -2.13
N TRP A 60 10.13 8.17 -2.43
CA TRP A 60 9.96 9.33 -1.56
C TRP A 60 9.33 8.99 -0.20
N ILE A 61 8.53 7.92 -0.11
CA ILE A 61 7.96 7.44 1.15
C ILE A 61 9.08 7.00 2.10
N GLY A 62 10.11 6.36 1.57
CA GLY A 62 11.29 5.97 2.35
C GLY A 62 12.04 7.17 2.91
N ASN A 63 12.23 8.20 2.10
CA ASN A 63 12.87 9.46 2.53
C ASN A 63 12.04 10.14 3.63
N TYR A 64 10.71 10.17 3.49
CA TYR A 64 9.82 10.70 4.52
C TYR A 64 9.90 9.88 5.81
N ILE A 65 9.87 8.55 5.72
CA ILE A 65 9.96 7.66 6.88
C ILE A 65 11.26 7.85 7.66
N GLU A 66 12.38 8.06 6.95
CA GLU A 66 13.67 8.37 7.57
C GLU A 66 13.70 9.78 8.17
N GLU A 67 13.20 10.79 7.45
CA GLU A 67 13.19 12.19 7.90
C GLU A 67 12.35 12.42 9.17
N PHE A 68 11.25 11.68 9.30
CA PHE A 68 10.32 11.81 10.43
C PHE A 68 10.46 10.70 11.47
N ASP A 69 11.53 9.90 11.42
CA ASP A 69 11.80 8.80 12.35
C ASP A 69 10.60 7.84 12.52
N VAL A 70 9.89 7.55 11.44
CA VAL A 70 8.73 6.65 11.47
C VAL A 70 9.22 5.22 11.74
N PRO A 71 8.69 4.51 12.76
CA PRO A 71 9.10 3.15 13.05
C PRO A 71 8.85 2.20 11.87
N THR A 72 9.85 1.45 11.42
CA THR A 72 9.70 0.52 10.27
C THR A 72 9.41 -0.93 10.69
N SER A 73 9.30 -1.18 11.99
CA SER A 73 9.00 -2.48 12.61
C SER A 73 7.98 -2.33 13.73
N GLY A 74 7.42 -3.46 14.18
CA GLY A 74 6.55 -3.47 15.36
C GLY A 74 7.26 -2.96 16.61
N GLN A 75 6.56 -2.18 17.43
CA GLN A 75 7.05 -1.65 18.71
C GLN A 75 5.98 -1.84 19.80
N ASN A 76 6.40 -1.96 21.06
CA ASN A 76 5.50 -2.02 22.23
C ASN A 76 4.42 -3.13 22.14
N GLY A 77 4.77 -4.28 21.56
CA GLY A 77 3.84 -5.41 21.38
C GLY A 77 2.87 -5.26 20.20
N LEU A 78 2.95 -4.17 19.45
CA LEU A 78 2.18 -3.94 18.23
C LEU A 78 2.88 -4.54 17.02
N GLY A 79 2.10 -5.01 16.05
CA GLY A 79 2.57 -5.28 14.71
C GLY A 79 3.03 -4.01 13.99
N ARG A 80 3.72 -4.13 12.84
CA ARG A 80 4.23 -2.97 12.08
C ARG A 80 3.10 -2.00 11.69
N LYS A 81 2.00 -2.52 11.14
CA LYS A 81 0.85 -1.71 10.71
C LYS A 81 0.19 -0.98 11.89
N GLU A 82 0.00 -1.68 13.00
CA GLU A 82 -0.54 -1.11 14.24
C GLU A 82 0.40 -0.05 14.83
N THR A 83 1.71 -0.27 14.71
CA THR A 83 2.72 0.73 15.10
C THR A 83 2.59 2.00 14.26
N TRP A 84 2.34 1.89 12.97
CA TRP A 84 2.08 3.06 12.11
C TRP A 84 0.78 3.78 12.45
N PHE A 85 -0.32 3.04 12.68
CA PHE A 85 -1.56 3.65 13.18
C PHE A 85 -1.32 4.44 14.46
N ASN A 86 -0.65 3.83 15.43
CA ASN A 86 -0.33 4.49 16.68
C ASN A 86 0.64 5.67 16.49
N TRP A 87 1.59 5.59 15.57
CA TRP A 87 2.49 6.70 15.30
C TRP A 87 1.72 7.89 14.70
N MET A 88 0.91 7.65 13.67
CA MET A 88 0.15 8.71 12.98
C MET A 88 -0.84 9.44 13.90
N SER A 89 -1.47 8.73 14.86
CA SER A 89 -2.39 9.36 15.83
C SER A 89 -1.71 10.35 16.78
N HIS A 90 -0.38 10.36 16.86
CA HIS A 90 0.40 11.25 17.72
C HIS A 90 1.29 12.25 16.96
N HIS A 91 1.37 12.14 15.63
CA HIS A 91 2.32 12.92 14.80
C HIS A 91 1.60 13.70 13.68
N GLN A 92 0.59 14.50 14.04
CA GLN A 92 -0.26 15.20 13.08
C GLN A 92 0.52 16.12 12.12
N ALA A 93 1.47 16.92 12.63
CA ALA A 93 2.26 17.83 11.80
C ALA A 93 3.13 17.09 10.76
N ALA A 94 3.66 15.92 11.11
CA ALA A 94 4.40 15.09 10.17
C ALA A 94 3.47 14.51 9.11
N MET A 95 2.27 14.09 9.51
CA MET A 95 1.26 13.59 8.59
C MET A 95 0.73 14.65 7.63
N ASP A 96 0.61 15.91 8.05
CA ASP A 96 0.28 17.01 7.14
C ASP A 96 1.35 17.17 6.04
N GLU A 97 2.64 17.09 6.42
CA GLU A 97 3.76 17.09 5.46
C GLU A 97 3.72 15.87 4.52
N TYR A 98 3.41 14.68 5.05
CA TYR A 98 3.25 13.48 4.23
C TYR A 98 2.19 13.69 3.14
N LEU A 99 1.03 14.24 3.50
CA LEU A 99 -0.07 14.45 2.56
C LEU A 99 0.27 15.47 1.48
N VAL A 100 1.01 16.54 1.82
CA VAL A 100 1.52 17.50 0.84
C VAL A 100 2.45 16.80 -0.17
N ARG A 101 3.39 15.99 0.32
CA ARG A 101 4.33 15.25 -0.56
C ARG A 101 3.61 14.19 -1.39
N ARG A 102 2.65 13.46 -0.80
CA ARG A 102 1.79 12.49 -1.49
C ARG A 102 1.05 13.14 -2.65
N SER A 103 0.43 14.29 -2.42
CA SER A 103 -0.28 15.05 -3.46
C SER A 103 0.67 15.52 -4.56
N ALA A 104 1.85 16.02 -4.21
CA ALA A 104 2.86 16.44 -5.19
C ALA A 104 3.40 15.27 -6.03
N ALA A 105 3.53 14.08 -5.44
CA ALA A 105 3.99 12.87 -6.12
C ALA A 105 2.93 12.26 -7.06
N GLN A 106 1.63 12.41 -6.73
CA GLN A 106 0.52 11.93 -7.57
C GLN A 106 0.15 12.89 -8.70
N GLY A 107 0.55 14.16 -8.62
CA GLY A 107 0.33 15.16 -9.67
C GLY A 107 1.40 15.18 -10.77
N GLN A 108 2.39 14.28 -10.70
CA GLN A 108 3.47 14.09 -11.68
C GLN A 108 3.24 12.84 -12.52
#